data_AF-A0A524DH74-F1
#
_entry.id   AF-A0A524DH74-F1
#
_cell.length_a   1.000
_cell.length_b   1.000
_cell.length_c   1.000
_cell.angle_alpha   90.00
_cell.angle_beta   90.00
_cell.angle_gamma   90.00
#
_symmetry.space_group_name_H-M   'P 1'
#
loop_
_entity.id
_entity.type
_entity.pdbx_description
1 polymer ?
#
loop_
_entity_poly.entity_id
_entity_poly.type
_entity_poly.pdbx_seq_one_letter_code
_entity_poly.pdbx_strand_id
1 'polypeptide(L)' 'MLKSTGIDPERLRMEFCSSAEGQRFKEIATEFYNQLKELGGNPVKESSSKN' A
#
# COMPACT_ATOMS: atom_id res chain seq x y z
N MET A 1 5.00 14.83 3.89
CA MET A 1 6.07 13.83 3.74
C MET A 1 5.82 12.88 2.56
N LEU A 2 4.83 11.99 2.56
CA LEU A 2 4.64 11.05 1.43
C LEU A 2 4.32 11.74 0.10
N LYS A 3 3.34 12.66 0.10
CA LYS A 3 2.99 13.42 -1.10
C LYS A 3 4.17 14.24 -1.64
N SER A 4 4.98 14.81 -0.73
CA SER A 4 6.19 15.58 -1.09
C SER A 4 7.32 14.71 -1.63
N THR A 5 7.30 13.39 -1.42
CA THR A 5 8.27 12.44 -2.00
C THR A 5 7.76 11.80 -3.29
N GLY A 6 6.62 12.26 -3.84
CA GLY A 6 6.02 11.68 -5.05
C GLY A 6 5.31 10.34 -4.83
N ILE A 7 5.04 9.97 -3.58
CA ILE A 7 4.30 8.75 -3.22
C ILE A 7 2.87 9.15 -2.90
N ASP A 8 1.91 8.48 -3.54
CA ASP A 8 0.50 8.62 -3.19
C ASP A 8 0.29 8.22 -1.72
N PRO A 9 -0.25 9.12 -0.86
CA PRO A 9 -0.53 8.81 0.54
C PRO A 9 -1.41 7.57 0.75
N GLU A 10 -2.28 7.22 -0.20
CA GLU A 10 -3.14 6.03 -0.12
C GLU A 10 -2.34 4.71 -0.16
N ARG A 11 -1.07 4.75 -0.59
CA ARG A 11 -0.15 3.61 -0.56
C ARG A 11 0.41 3.31 0.83
N LEU A 12 0.00 4.06 1.86
CA LEU A 12 0.27 3.76 3.26
C LEU A 12 -1.04 3.63 4.01
N ARG A 13 -1.27 2.47 4.64
CA ARG A 13 -2.39 2.24 5.52
C ARG A 13 -1.90 1.65 6.84
N MET A 14 -2.40 2.17 7.95
CA MET A 14 -2.09 1.72 9.30
C MET A 14 -3.34 1.15 9.93
N GLU A 15 -3.23 -0.09 10.44
CA GLU A 15 -4.33 -0.82 11.05
C GLU A 15 -3.83 -1.53 12.31
N PHE A 16 -4.74 -1.75 13.26
CA PHE A 16 -4.46 -2.50 14.48
C PHE A 16 -5.06 -3.89 14.38
N CYS A 17 -4.21 -4.91 14.56
CA CYS A 17 -4.59 -6.31 14.57
C CYS A 17 -3.75 -7.02 15.63
N SER A 18 -4.41 -7.66 16.59
CA SER A 18 -3.73 -8.50 17.58
C SER A 18 -3.29 -9.84 16.96
N SER A 19 -2.40 -10.55 17.65
CA SER A 19 -1.89 -11.85 17.18
C SER A 19 -2.96 -12.95 17.08
N ALA A 20 -4.13 -12.78 17.72
CA ALA A 20 -5.24 -13.73 17.65
C ALA A 20 -6.22 -13.47 16.48
N GLU A 21 -6.14 -12.30 15.84
CA GLU A 21 -7.10 -11.85 14.81
C GLU A 21 -6.65 -12.22 13.38
N GLY A 22 -6.22 -13.46 13.16
CA GLY A 22 -5.68 -13.89 11.85
C GLY A 22 -6.64 -13.67 10.68
N GLN A 23 -7.95 -13.87 10.89
CA GLN A 23 -8.96 -13.63 9.87
C GLN A 23 -9.06 -12.15 9.49
N ARG A 24 -9.04 -11.25 10.48
CA ARG A 24 -9.05 -9.80 10.26
C ARG A 24 -7.80 -9.34 9.52
N PHE A 25 -6.63 -9.87 9.87
CA PHE A 25 -5.40 -9.58 9.14
C PHE A 25 -5.53 -9.96 7.66
N LYS A 26 -6.08 -11.14 7.37
CA LYS A 26 -6.31 -11.60 5.99
C LYS A 26 -7.22 -10.66 5.22
N GLU A 27 -8.33 -10.25 5.80
CA GLU A 27 -9.29 -9.32 5.18
C GLU A 27 -8.63 -7.97 4.88
N ILE A 28 -8.00 -7.36 5.89
CA ILE A 28 -7.27 -6.09 5.74
C ILE A 28 -6.18 -6.21 4.66
N ALA A 29 -5.35 -7.25 4.70
CA ALA A 29 -4.27 -7.42 3.72
C ALA A 29 -4.82 -7.59 2.30
N THR A 30 -5.93 -8.33 2.14
CA THR A 30 -6.57 -8.56 0.84
C THR A 30 -7.17 -7.28 0.27
N GLU A 31 -7.89 -6.52 1.09
CA GLU A 31 -8.47 -5.24 0.67
C GLU A 31 -7.39 -4.23 0.29
N PHE A 32 -6.34 -4.10 1.09
CA PHE A 32 -5.25 -3.19 0.79
C PHE A 32 -4.53 -3.56 -0.50
N TYR A 33 -4.30 -4.86 -0.71
CA TYR A 33 -3.71 -5.36 -1.95
C TYR A 33 -4.55 -5.04 -3.17
N ASN A 34 -5.88 -5.15 -3.08
CA ASN A 34 -6.78 -4.78 -4.17
C ASN A 34 -6.76 -3.28 -4.43
N GLN A 35 -6.76 -2.44 -3.38
CA GLN A 35 -6.61 -0.99 -3.54
C GLN A 35 -5.29 -0.63 -4.25
N LEU A 36 -4.18 -1.28 -3.87
CA LEU A 36 -2.87 -1.06 -4.50
C LEU A 36 -2.85 -1.47 -5.99
N LYS A 37 -3.64 -2.46 -6.39
CA LYS A 37 -3.79 -2.84 -7.81
C LYS A 37 -4.44 -1.72 -8.62
N GLU A 38 -5.52 -1.14 -8.09
CA GLU A 38 -6.23 -0.04 -8.76
C GLU A 38 -5.37 1.23 -8.88
N LEU A 39 -4.51 1.49 -7.89
CA LEU A 39 -3.55 2.59 -7.91
C LEU A 39 -2.41 2.39 -8.94
N GLY A 40 -2.24 1.18 -9.48
CA GLY A 40 -1.26 0.87 -10.51
C GLY A 40 0.19 0.75 -9.99
N GLY A 41 1.14 0.84 -10.93
CA GLY A 41 2.57 0.58 -10.72
C GLY A 41 3.22 1.38 -9.58
N ASN A 42 4.30 0.83 -9.02
CA ASN A 42 5.04 1.52 -7.95
C ASN A 42 5.76 2.76 -8.52
N PRO A 43 5.45 3.98 -8.04
CA PRO A 43 6.02 5.23 -8.58
C PRO A 43 7.54 5.30 -8.43
N VAL A 44 8.12 4.65 -7.42
CA VAL A 44 9.59 4.61 -7.22
C VAL A 44 10.25 3.80 -8.34
N LYS A 45 9.70 2.63 -8.69
CA LYS A 45 10.24 1.78 -9.75
C LYS A 45 10.16 2.45 -11.12
N GLU A 46 9.06 3.14 -11.40
CA GLU A 46 8.89 3.88 -12.66
C GLU A 46 9.89 5.02 -12.80
N SER A 47 10.21 5.71 -11.71
CA SER A 47 11.23 6.77 -11.72
C SER A 47 12.64 6.22 -11.98
N SER A 48 12.97 5.03 -11.44
CA SER A 48 14.28 4.40 -11.63
C SER A 48 14.47 3.76 -13.01
N SER A 49 13.39 3.46 -13.74
CA SER A 49 13.46 2.78 -15.04
C SER A 49 13.40 3.73 -16.24
N LYS A 50 13.29 5.05 -16.01
CA LYS A 50 13.28 6.10 -17.06
C LYS A 50 14.67 6.67 -17.39
N ASN A 51 15.74 5.98 -17.00
CA ASN A 51 17.12 6.31 -17.35
C ASN A 51 17.67 5.35 -18.40
#